data_AF-A0AAN6KHS0-F1
#
_entry.id   AF-A0AAN6KHS0-F1
#
_cell.length_a   1.000
_cell.length_b   1.000
_cell.length_c   1.000
_cell.angle_alpha   90.00
_cell.angle_beta   90.00
_cell.angle_gamma   90.00
#
_symmetry.space_group_name_H-M   'P 1'
#
loop_
_entity.id
_entity.type
_entity.pdbx_description
1 polymer ?
#
loop_
_entity_poly.entity_id
_entity_poly.type
_entity_poly.pdbx_seq_one_letter_code
_entity_poly.pdbx_strand_id
1 'polypeptide(L)'
;MAFLKRIRQPSYGICVWADALCIDQGNEKEKAVQVGLMTLIYPQAAKVLVWLGDPGTEDALVEEAFRGLEVWASAYSNKEEQMRLAGEPDMVGGSSFASALAALFARPWFRRAWIVQEVMVGGFETPPLVLCGRHEISWHRVFTALFGIFSTLLHTGAAELCGPNVMHLTPLLQMTGGTEADMSLTNIIPRMSLREATLPQDRVFAMFGLAEKSGSRYPAPDYGLSVRDVSLIYTRAIIVTDKRLAILSYVNPTPGPDRLPSWTLKLERTQLIRESPDTVAREDL
;
A
#
# COMPACT_ATOMS: atom_id res chain seq x y z
N MET A 1 11.95 16.57 -8.86
CA MET A 1 13.33 16.60 -9.39
C MET A 1 14.42 16.10 -8.44
N ALA A 2 14.24 16.10 -7.10
CA ALA A 2 15.25 15.59 -6.16
C ALA A 2 15.60 14.10 -6.40
N PHE A 3 14.60 13.26 -6.66
CA PHE A 3 14.81 11.84 -6.98
C PHE A 3 15.76 11.61 -8.16
N LEU A 4 15.51 12.24 -9.32
CA LEU A 4 16.37 12.07 -10.51
C LEU A 4 17.82 12.51 -10.24
N LYS A 5 18.03 13.54 -9.42
CA LYS A 5 19.38 13.94 -8.99
C LYS A 5 20.06 12.87 -8.13
N ARG A 6 19.30 12.22 -7.24
CA ARG A 6 19.79 11.16 -6.33
C ARG A 6 20.24 9.89 -7.07
N ILE A 7 19.57 9.54 -8.18
CA ILE A 7 19.86 8.32 -8.93
C ILE A 7 20.80 8.56 -10.13
N ARG A 8 21.06 9.82 -10.49
CA ARG A 8 21.94 10.17 -11.61
C ARG A 8 23.36 9.69 -11.34
N GLN A 9 23.89 8.90 -12.28
CA GLN A 9 25.28 8.47 -12.26
C GLN A 9 26.14 9.45 -13.05
N PRO A 10 27.33 9.86 -12.55
CA PRO A 10 28.20 10.79 -13.28
C PRO A 10 28.72 10.24 -14.60
N SER A 11 28.95 8.92 -14.64
CA SER A 11 29.74 8.28 -15.70
C SER A 11 28.90 7.56 -16.75
N TYR A 12 27.61 7.34 -16.51
CA TYR A 12 26.73 6.65 -17.46
C TYR A 12 25.25 7.04 -17.29
N GLY A 13 24.49 6.93 -18.38
CA GLY A 13 23.04 7.11 -18.35
C GLY A 13 22.35 5.89 -17.74
N ILE A 14 21.27 6.13 -16.99
CA ILE A 14 20.37 5.07 -16.50
C ILE A 14 19.02 5.19 -17.20
N CYS A 15 18.45 4.05 -17.58
CA CYS A 15 17.06 3.99 -18.06
C CYS A 15 16.13 3.96 -16.85
N VAL A 16 15.17 4.89 -16.81
CA VAL A 16 14.23 5.03 -15.70
C VAL A 16 12.82 4.99 -16.26
N TRP A 17 12.00 4.11 -15.73
CA TRP A 17 10.56 4.14 -15.93
C TRP A 17 9.90 4.77 -14.69
N ALA A 18 9.03 5.75 -14.91
CA ALA A 18 8.18 6.32 -13.89
C ALA A 18 6.85 6.69 -14.53
N ASP A 19 5.73 6.28 -13.93
CA ASP A 19 4.38 6.50 -14.43
C ASP A 19 4.12 7.94 -14.88
N ALA A 20 4.49 8.92 -14.06
CA ALA A 20 4.31 10.34 -14.33
C ALA A 20 5.15 10.89 -15.50
N LEU A 21 6.15 10.15 -15.97
CA LEU A 21 7.05 10.56 -17.05
C LEU A 21 6.90 9.71 -18.32
N CYS A 22 6.60 8.42 -18.15
CA CYS A 22 6.60 7.42 -19.23
C CYS A 22 5.21 7.08 -19.76
N ILE A 23 4.15 7.53 -19.08
CA ILE A 23 2.77 7.36 -19.52
C ILE A 23 2.24 8.73 -19.95
N ASP A 24 1.62 8.81 -21.12
CA ASP A 24 0.85 10.01 -21.48
C ASP A 24 -0.38 10.13 -20.57
N GLN A 25 -0.25 11.00 -19.56
CA GLN A 25 -1.31 11.23 -18.57
C GLN A 25 -2.57 11.87 -19.18
N GLY A 26 -2.48 12.45 -20.40
CA GLY A 26 -3.62 12.99 -21.14
C GLY A 26 -4.36 11.96 -22.01
N ASN A 27 -3.82 10.74 -22.13
CA ASN A 27 -4.40 9.68 -22.96
C ASN A 27 -4.91 8.53 -22.08
N GLU A 28 -6.21 8.55 -21.78
CA GLU A 28 -6.87 7.54 -20.92
C GLU A 28 -6.71 6.10 -21.45
N LYS A 29 -6.70 5.92 -22.77
CA LYS A 29 -6.55 4.60 -23.40
C LYS A 29 -5.14 4.05 -23.20
N GLU A 30 -4.12 4.89 -23.41
CA GLU A 30 -2.73 4.51 -23.13
C GLU A 30 -2.56 4.21 -21.65
N LYS A 31 -3.05 5.08 -20.77
CA LYS A 31 -2.96 4.89 -19.32
C LYS A 31 -3.56 3.57 -18.87
N ALA A 32 -4.74 3.20 -19.37
CA ALA A 32 -5.37 1.92 -19.10
C ALA A 32 -4.47 0.73 -19.50
N VAL A 33 -3.88 0.77 -20.69
CA VAL A 33 -2.93 -0.25 -21.16
C VAL A 33 -1.69 -0.30 -20.26
N GLN A 34 -1.10 0.85 -19.94
CA GLN A 34 0.11 0.94 -19.12
C GLN A 34 -0.12 0.41 -17.70
N VAL A 35 -1.27 0.72 -17.09
CA VAL A 35 -1.67 0.17 -15.79
C VAL A 35 -1.75 -1.37 -15.83
N GLY A 36 -2.29 -1.93 -16.90
CA GLY A 36 -2.27 -3.38 -17.12
C GLY A 36 -0.85 -3.95 -17.25
N LEU A 37 0.09 -3.18 -17.81
CA LEU A 37 1.48 -3.59 -18.01
C LEU A 37 2.36 -3.43 -16.76
N MET A 38 1.94 -2.69 -15.73
CA MET A 38 2.76 -2.47 -14.53
C MET A 38 3.21 -3.77 -13.85
N THR A 39 2.41 -4.83 -13.94
CA THR A 39 2.77 -6.15 -13.42
C THR A 39 3.80 -6.90 -14.24
N LEU A 40 4.07 -6.44 -15.47
CA LEU A 40 5.16 -6.93 -16.31
C LEU A 40 6.39 -6.02 -16.18
N ILE A 41 6.19 -4.72 -15.96
CA ILE A 41 7.27 -3.73 -15.85
C ILE A 41 8.05 -3.91 -14.55
N TYR A 42 7.39 -3.95 -13.40
CA TYR A 42 8.09 -4.03 -12.11
C TYR A 42 8.98 -5.28 -11.94
N PRO A 43 8.56 -6.50 -12.32
CA PRO A 43 9.41 -7.68 -12.20
C PRO A 43 10.57 -7.71 -13.21
N GLN A 44 10.44 -7.01 -14.33
CA GLN A 44 11.49 -6.94 -15.35
C GLN A 44 12.48 -5.79 -15.10
N ALA A 45 12.16 -4.89 -14.17
CA ALA A 45 13.07 -3.82 -13.79
C ALA A 45 14.30 -4.40 -13.10
N ALA A 46 15.49 -3.92 -13.46
CA ALA A 46 16.73 -4.31 -12.78
C ALA A 46 16.71 -3.94 -11.29
N LYS A 47 15.97 -2.88 -10.93
CA LYS A 47 15.73 -2.45 -9.55
C LYS A 47 14.49 -1.58 -9.48
N VAL A 48 13.63 -1.84 -8.51
CA VAL A 48 12.51 -0.95 -8.16
C VAL A 48 12.98 0.00 -7.05
N LEU A 49 12.75 1.30 -7.25
CA LEU A 49 13.13 2.34 -6.28
C LEU A 49 11.89 3.03 -5.73
N VAL A 50 11.74 2.99 -4.41
CA VAL A 50 10.68 3.68 -3.68
C VAL A 50 11.26 4.98 -3.13
N TRP A 51 10.73 6.13 -3.55
CA TRP A 51 11.21 7.43 -3.08
C TRP A 51 10.24 8.05 -2.06
N LEU A 52 10.68 8.17 -0.81
CA LEU A 52 9.90 8.73 0.29
C LEU A 52 10.07 10.26 0.46
N GLY A 53 10.86 10.90 -0.42
CA GLY A 53 11.15 12.33 -0.31
C GLY A 53 12.49 12.63 0.36
N ASP A 54 12.80 13.93 0.41
CA ASP A 54 13.91 14.45 1.20
C ASP A 54 13.49 14.50 2.68
N PRO A 55 14.35 14.12 3.62
CA PRO A 55 14.00 14.19 5.03
C PRO A 55 13.99 15.61 5.60
N GLY A 56 14.70 16.58 4.99
CA GLY A 56 14.75 17.94 5.52
C GLY A 56 15.19 18.00 6.99
N THR A 57 14.37 18.61 7.84
CA THR A 57 14.61 18.69 9.29
C THR A 57 14.40 17.37 10.05
N GLU A 58 13.80 16.36 9.40
CA GLU A 58 13.53 15.04 9.98
C GLU A 58 14.65 14.01 9.69
N ASP A 59 15.81 14.45 9.19
CA ASP A 59 16.90 13.57 8.77
C ASP A 59 17.39 12.60 9.86
N ALA A 60 17.50 13.08 11.10
CA ALA A 60 17.84 12.24 12.25
C ALA A 60 16.75 11.21 12.57
N LEU A 61 15.46 11.57 12.41
CA LEU A 61 14.35 10.63 12.61
C LEU A 61 14.33 9.55 11.53
N VAL A 62 14.60 9.90 10.28
CA VAL A 62 14.69 8.92 9.20
C VAL A 62 15.87 7.97 9.41
N GLU A 63 17.03 8.49 9.84
CA GLU A 63 18.18 7.66 10.17
C GLU A 63 17.87 6.68 11.31
N GLU A 64 17.24 7.17 12.38
CA GLU A 64 16.86 6.36 13.53
C GLU A 64 15.82 5.29 13.15
N ALA A 65 14.81 5.65 12.34
CA ALA A 65 13.82 4.70 11.85
C ALA A 65 14.47 3.59 11.02
N PHE A 66 15.36 3.93 10.09
CA PHE A 66 16.02 2.95 9.22
C PHE A 66 16.94 2.04 10.04
N ARG A 67 17.68 2.60 10.98
CA ARG A 67 18.54 1.84 11.90
C ARG A 67 17.72 0.86 12.74
N GLY A 68 16.63 1.29 13.36
CA GLY A 68 15.81 0.41 14.19
C GLY A 68 15.08 -0.66 13.37
N LEU A 69 14.62 -0.35 12.14
CA LEU A 69 14.11 -1.37 11.21
C LEU A 69 15.18 -2.42 10.88
N GLU A 70 16.42 -2.00 10.67
CA GLU A 70 17.55 -2.91 10.44
C GLU A 70 17.81 -3.81 11.67
N VAL A 71 17.78 -3.26 12.89
CA VAL A 71 17.93 -4.04 14.12
C VAL A 71 16.81 -5.09 14.25
N TRP A 72 15.55 -4.68 14.10
CA TRP A 72 14.39 -5.57 14.18
C TRP A 72 14.40 -6.68 13.12
N ALA A 73 14.76 -6.33 11.89
CA ALA A 73 14.85 -7.30 10.81
C ALA A 73 15.99 -8.30 11.02
N SER A 74 17.12 -7.89 11.61
CA SER A 74 18.22 -8.80 11.96
C SER A 74 17.85 -9.77 13.08
N ALA A 75 17.03 -9.32 14.03
CA ALA A 75 16.54 -10.13 15.13
C ALA A 75 15.45 -11.15 14.70
N TYR A 76 14.89 -11.03 13.49
CA TYR A 76 13.68 -11.77 13.09
C TYR A 76 13.76 -13.29 13.28
N SER A 77 14.91 -13.90 13.00
CA SER A 77 15.10 -15.35 13.15
C SER A 77 15.39 -15.79 14.58
N ASN A 78 15.52 -14.86 15.53
CA ASN A 78 15.84 -15.13 16.93
C ASN A 78 14.76 -14.55 17.85
N LYS A 79 13.86 -15.43 18.32
CA LYS A 79 12.75 -15.04 19.21
C LYS A 79 13.21 -14.43 20.54
N GLU A 80 14.33 -14.87 21.08
CA GLU A 80 14.86 -14.33 22.34
C GLU A 80 15.32 -12.88 22.13
N GLU A 81 16.01 -12.62 21.03
CA GLU A 81 16.43 -11.26 20.66
C GLU A 81 15.22 -10.36 20.36
N GLN A 82 14.17 -10.88 19.69
CA GLN A 82 12.94 -10.13 19.50
C GLN A 82 12.26 -9.76 20.83
N MET A 83 12.17 -10.70 21.78
CA MET A 83 11.62 -10.40 23.11
C MET A 83 12.50 -9.40 23.88
N ARG A 84 13.83 -9.50 23.74
CA ARG A 84 14.77 -8.54 24.33
C ARG A 84 14.53 -7.13 23.80
N LEU A 85 14.45 -6.97 22.48
CA LEU A 85 14.15 -5.69 21.82
C LEU A 85 12.77 -5.16 22.23
N ALA A 86 11.75 -6.00 22.29
CA ALA A 86 10.41 -5.60 22.73
C ALA A 86 10.36 -5.10 24.19
N GLY A 87 11.32 -5.51 25.02
CA GLY A 87 11.46 -5.06 26.40
C GLY A 87 12.34 -3.83 26.59
N GLU A 88 13.02 -3.33 25.54
CA GLU A 88 13.87 -2.15 25.63
C GLU A 88 13.01 -0.87 25.76
N PRO A 89 13.30 0.02 26.73
CA PRO A 89 12.55 1.27 26.89
C PRO A 89 12.55 2.16 25.64
N ASP A 90 13.66 2.14 24.89
CA ASP A 90 13.79 2.88 23.63
C ASP A 90 13.03 2.26 22.46
N MET A 91 12.42 1.08 22.65
CA MET A 91 11.67 0.33 21.65
C MET A 91 10.17 0.17 22.03
N VAL A 92 9.74 0.78 23.14
CA VAL A 92 8.34 0.83 23.62
C VAL A 92 7.81 2.26 23.49
N GLY A 93 6.49 2.41 23.30
CA GLY A 93 5.81 3.68 23.00
C GLY A 93 6.30 4.86 23.86
N GLY A 94 6.68 5.97 23.21
CA GLY A 94 7.27 7.16 23.84
C GLY A 94 8.76 7.38 23.55
N SER A 95 9.42 6.46 22.86
CA SER A 95 10.85 6.55 22.51
C SER A 95 11.17 7.37 21.24
N SER A 96 12.47 7.63 21.04
CA SER A 96 13.01 8.21 19.78
C SER A 96 12.66 7.33 18.58
N PHE A 97 12.72 6.00 18.72
CA PHE A 97 12.41 5.07 17.64
C PHE A 97 10.92 5.03 17.28
N ALA A 98 10.01 5.05 18.27
CA ALA A 98 8.58 5.13 18.01
C ALA A 98 8.21 6.41 17.23
N SER A 99 8.76 7.54 17.66
CA SER A 99 8.58 8.83 16.99
C SER A 99 9.14 8.81 15.57
N ALA A 100 10.31 8.19 15.39
CA ALA A 100 10.96 8.01 14.11
C ALA A 100 10.15 7.14 13.13
N LEU A 101 9.63 6.00 13.58
CA LEU A 101 8.75 5.14 12.77
C LEU A 101 7.44 5.83 12.42
N ALA A 102 6.80 6.49 13.38
CA ALA A 102 5.55 7.23 13.15
C ALA A 102 5.76 8.34 12.10
N ALA A 103 6.86 9.09 12.18
CA ALA A 103 7.21 10.11 11.20
C ALA A 103 7.52 9.50 9.82
N LEU A 104 8.26 8.39 9.77
CA LEU A 104 8.56 7.71 8.52
C LEU A 104 7.29 7.22 7.82
N PHE A 105 6.40 6.53 8.55
CA PHE A 105 5.15 5.97 8.01
C PHE A 105 4.05 7.01 7.78
N ALA A 106 4.20 8.24 8.29
CA ALA A 106 3.35 9.37 7.93
C ALA A 106 3.60 9.88 6.50
N ARG A 107 4.69 9.45 5.85
CA ARG A 107 5.01 9.88 4.49
C ARG A 107 3.94 9.40 3.49
N PRO A 108 3.50 10.25 2.54
CA PRO A 108 2.34 9.98 1.68
C PRO A 108 2.40 8.65 0.92
N TRP A 109 3.61 8.20 0.57
CA TRP A 109 3.82 6.96 -0.17
C TRP A 109 3.16 5.74 0.51
N PHE A 110 3.22 5.64 1.84
CA PHE A 110 2.63 4.51 2.59
C PHE A 110 1.10 4.44 2.52
N ARG A 111 0.44 5.56 2.18
CA ARG A 111 -1.03 5.65 2.11
C ARG A 111 -1.58 5.38 0.72
N ARG A 112 -0.76 5.48 -0.33
CA ARG A 112 -1.20 5.34 -1.73
C ARG A 112 -1.69 3.93 -2.05
N ALA A 113 -2.79 3.80 -2.80
CA ALA A 113 -3.27 2.50 -3.29
C ALA A 113 -2.24 1.75 -4.15
N TRP A 114 -1.46 2.49 -4.94
CA TRP A 114 -0.48 1.96 -5.90
C TRP A 114 0.73 1.25 -5.30
N ILE A 115 1.03 1.48 -4.01
CA ILE A 115 2.13 0.81 -3.30
C ILE A 115 2.11 -0.71 -3.47
N VAL A 116 0.93 -1.32 -3.54
CA VAL A 116 0.82 -2.78 -3.61
C VAL A 116 1.47 -3.31 -4.89
N GLN A 117 1.31 -2.63 -6.03
CA GLN A 117 2.01 -3.05 -7.24
C GLN A 117 3.52 -2.82 -7.14
N GLU A 118 3.92 -1.67 -6.58
CA GLU A 118 5.32 -1.28 -6.43
C GLU A 118 6.11 -2.27 -5.57
N VAL A 119 5.52 -2.75 -4.46
CA VAL A 119 6.24 -3.61 -3.51
C VAL A 119 5.95 -5.10 -3.59
N MET A 120 4.77 -5.51 -4.08
CA MET A 120 4.42 -6.93 -4.17
C MET A 120 4.86 -7.54 -5.49
N VAL A 121 4.91 -6.75 -6.56
CA VAL A 121 5.15 -7.29 -7.92
C VAL A 121 6.63 -7.32 -8.27
N GLY A 122 7.45 -6.44 -7.68
CA GLY A 122 8.91 -6.40 -7.88
C GLY A 122 9.67 -7.68 -7.48
N GLY A 123 9.00 -8.64 -6.84
CA GLY A 123 9.54 -9.98 -6.57
C GLY A 123 10.45 -10.06 -5.34
N PHE A 124 10.60 -11.27 -4.80
CA PHE A 124 11.47 -11.55 -3.65
C PHE A 124 12.96 -11.58 -4.00
N GLU A 125 13.31 -11.83 -5.27
CA GLU A 125 14.70 -11.95 -5.73
C GLU A 125 15.41 -10.58 -5.81
N THR A 126 14.68 -9.52 -6.16
CA THR A 126 15.20 -8.14 -6.21
C THR A 126 14.26 -7.19 -5.45
N PRO A 127 14.24 -7.26 -4.11
CA PRO A 127 13.31 -6.47 -3.32
C PRO A 127 13.50 -4.97 -3.59
N PRO A 128 12.40 -4.18 -3.66
CA PRO A 128 12.49 -2.75 -3.88
C PRO A 128 13.42 -2.06 -2.87
N LEU A 129 14.17 -1.05 -3.32
CA LEU A 129 14.98 -0.23 -2.42
C LEU A 129 14.19 1.02 -2.02
N VAL A 130 13.95 1.18 -0.72
CA VAL A 130 13.32 2.36 -0.13
C VAL A 130 14.39 3.42 0.11
N LEU A 131 14.14 4.62 -0.40
CA LEU A 131 15.04 5.76 -0.39
C LEU A 131 14.36 6.93 0.31
N CYS A 132 15.06 7.56 1.25
CA CYS A 132 14.66 8.85 1.84
C CYS A 132 15.88 9.74 1.99
N GLY A 133 16.01 10.75 1.11
CA GLY A 133 17.24 11.54 1.03
C GLY A 133 18.47 10.68 0.71
N ARG A 134 19.43 10.68 1.63
CA ARG A 134 20.64 9.84 1.55
C ARG A 134 20.43 8.42 2.08
N HIS A 135 19.41 8.21 2.91
CA HIS A 135 19.17 6.95 3.60
C HIS A 135 18.52 5.94 2.66
N GLU A 136 18.92 4.68 2.80
CA GLU A 136 18.38 3.58 1.99
C GLU A 136 18.19 2.31 2.83
N ILE A 137 17.11 1.59 2.57
CA ILE A 137 16.81 0.29 3.19
C ILE A 137 16.04 -0.58 2.20
N SER A 138 16.34 -1.88 2.17
CA SER A 138 15.58 -2.82 1.33
C SER A 138 14.16 -3.00 1.88
N TRP A 139 13.16 -3.03 1.00
CA TRP A 139 11.77 -3.31 1.38
C TRP A 139 11.63 -4.64 2.12
N HIS A 140 12.44 -5.64 1.77
CA HIS A 140 12.46 -6.91 2.50
C HIS A 140 12.85 -6.72 3.98
N ARG A 141 13.76 -5.80 4.29
CA ARG A 141 14.16 -5.49 5.67
C ARG A 141 13.04 -4.76 6.40
N VAL A 142 12.44 -3.74 5.79
CA VAL A 142 11.25 -3.04 6.32
C VAL A 142 10.14 -4.05 6.63
N PHE A 143 9.85 -4.92 5.68
CA PHE A 143 8.84 -5.96 5.79
C PHE A 143 9.12 -6.92 6.94
N THR A 144 10.34 -7.46 7.00
CA THR A 144 10.77 -8.44 8.01
C THR A 144 10.75 -7.84 9.41
N ALA A 145 11.19 -6.59 9.55
CA ALA A 145 11.12 -5.85 10.81
C ALA A 145 9.67 -5.70 11.27
N LEU A 146 8.78 -5.22 10.39
CA LEU A 146 7.38 -5.03 10.70
C LEU A 146 6.70 -6.36 11.07
N PHE A 147 6.98 -7.45 10.34
CA PHE A 147 6.44 -8.76 10.71
C PHE A 147 6.93 -9.18 12.11
N GLY A 148 8.22 -8.99 12.41
CA GLY A 148 8.79 -9.24 13.74
C GLY A 148 8.07 -8.43 14.82
N ILE A 149 8.00 -7.11 14.65
CA ILE A 149 7.30 -6.17 15.54
C ILE A 149 5.87 -6.63 15.81
N PHE A 150 5.08 -6.93 14.77
CA PHE A 150 3.67 -7.32 14.92
C PHE A 150 3.48 -8.73 15.48
N SER A 151 4.47 -9.62 15.30
CA SER A 151 4.44 -10.96 15.87
C SER A 151 4.81 -10.98 17.35
N THR A 152 5.64 -10.03 17.79
CA THR A 152 6.15 -9.93 19.16
C THR A 152 5.30 -8.99 20.01
N LEU A 153 4.95 -7.83 19.46
CA LEU A 153 4.07 -6.85 20.11
C LEU A 153 2.62 -7.17 19.71
N LEU A 154 1.74 -7.30 20.71
CA LEU A 154 0.29 -7.33 20.47
C LEU A 154 -0.13 -6.12 19.62
N HIS A 155 -1.29 -6.18 18.95
CA HIS A 155 -1.76 -5.12 18.06
C HIS A 155 -1.70 -3.70 18.68
N THR A 156 -1.94 -3.57 19.98
CA THR A 156 -1.84 -2.30 20.71
C THR A 156 -0.40 -1.78 20.76
N GLY A 157 0.59 -2.63 21.08
CA GLY A 157 2.01 -2.24 21.11
C GLY A 157 2.56 -1.91 19.72
N ALA A 158 2.14 -2.62 18.67
CA ALA A 158 2.52 -2.28 17.31
C ALA A 158 1.95 -0.92 16.87
N ALA A 159 0.71 -0.60 17.27
CA ALA A 159 0.08 0.69 16.98
C ALA A 159 0.73 1.86 17.74
N GLU A 160 1.14 1.64 19.00
CA GLU A 160 1.91 2.62 19.77
C GLU A 160 3.27 2.91 19.13
N LEU A 161 3.93 1.88 18.58
CA LEU A 161 5.24 2.01 17.97
C LEU A 161 5.19 2.64 16.57
N CYS A 162 4.25 2.24 15.71
CA CYS A 162 4.18 2.70 14.32
C CYS A 162 3.28 3.94 14.13
N GLY A 163 2.57 4.35 15.18
CA GLY A 163 1.58 5.44 15.13
C GLY A 163 0.32 5.08 14.33
N PRO A 164 -0.58 6.04 14.08
CA PRO A 164 -1.88 5.78 13.45
C PRO A 164 -1.74 5.22 12.01
N ASN A 165 -0.64 5.52 11.32
CA ASN A 165 -0.41 5.04 9.95
C ASN A 165 -0.19 3.52 9.87
N VAL A 166 -0.06 2.82 11.01
CA VAL A 166 -0.01 1.35 11.10
C VAL A 166 -1.17 0.68 10.35
N MET A 167 -2.34 1.33 10.31
CA MET A 167 -3.53 0.86 9.59
C MET A 167 -3.30 0.64 8.09
N HIS A 168 -2.33 1.35 7.49
CA HIS A 168 -1.94 1.19 6.10
C HIS A 168 -0.84 0.12 5.89
N LEU A 169 -0.19 -0.36 6.96
CA LEU A 169 0.90 -1.34 6.87
C LEU A 169 0.42 -2.77 7.11
N THR A 170 -0.44 -2.97 8.12
CA THR A 170 -1.00 -4.28 8.46
C THR A 170 -1.54 -5.05 7.25
N PRO A 171 -2.29 -4.41 6.31
CA PRO A 171 -2.80 -5.13 5.15
C PRO A 171 -1.70 -5.59 4.17
N LEU A 172 -0.55 -4.89 4.08
CA LEU A 172 0.59 -5.36 3.27
C LEU A 172 1.20 -6.62 3.88
N LEU A 173 1.36 -6.64 5.20
CA LEU A 173 1.91 -7.80 5.94
C LEU A 173 1.05 -9.05 5.77
N GLN A 174 -0.27 -8.87 5.68
CA GLN A 174 -1.21 -9.97 5.50
C GLN A 174 -1.19 -10.54 4.07
N MET A 175 -0.89 -9.73 3.05
CA MET A 175 -0.90 -10.19 1.65
C MET A 175 0.34 -10.98 1.25
N THR A 176 1.48 -10.70 1.86
CA THR A 176 2.77 -11.36 1.60
C THR A 176 2.90 -12.75 2.19
N GLY A 177 2.04 -13.12 3.15
CA GLY A 177 2.01 -14.44 3.79
C GLY A 177 0.97 -15.40 3.20
N GLY A 178 0.16 -14.94 2.24
CA GLY A 178 -0.89 -15.74 1.61
C GLY A 178 -0.39 -16.61 0.45
N THR A 179 -1.14 -17.65 0.11
CA THR A 179 -0.94 -18.40 -1.14
C THR A 179 -1.39 -17.53 -2.33
N GLU A 180 -0.84 -17.74 -3.54
CA GLU A 180 -1.26 -17.02 -4.76
C GLU A 180 -2.79 -17.09 -5.00
N ALA A 181 -3.45 -18.13 -4.50
CA ALA A 181 -4.90 -18.32 -4.55
C ALA A 181 -5.71 -17.30 -3.70
N ASP A 182 -5.08 -16.52 -2.83
CA ASP A 182 -5.75 -15.53 -1.96
C ASP A 182 -5.80 -14.11 -2.54
N MET A 183 -5.31 -13.91 -3.77
CA MET A 183 -5.12 -12.60 -4.40
C MET A 183 -6.27 -12.16 -5.34
N SER A 184 -7.46 -12.74 -5.23
CA SER A 184 -8.64 -12.26 -5.99
C SER A 184 -9.08 -10.85 -5.54
N LEU A 185 -9.80 -10.12 -6.40
CA LEU A 185 -10.28 -8.77 -6.05
C LEU A 185 -11.22 -8.79 -4.83
N THR A 186 -12.00 -9.86 -4.61
CA THR A 186 -12.82 -10.02 -3.39
C THR A 186 -11.98 -9.94 -2.11
N ASN A 187 -10.76 -10.46 -2.14
CA ASN A 187 -9.90 -10.56 -0.96
C ASN A 187 -9.00 -9.33 -0.79
N ILE A 188 -8.52 -8.74 -1.90
CA ILE A 188 -7.57 -7.62 -1.83
C ILE A 188 -8.27 -6.28 -1.58
N ILE A 189 -9.38 -5.98 -2.26
CA ILE A 189 -10.05 -4.68 -2.16
C ILE A 189 -10.39 -4.31 -0.71
N PRO A 190 -10.95 -5.21 0.11
CA PRO A 190 -11.26 -4.88 1.50
C PRO A 190 -10.04 -4.52 2.34
N ARG A 191 -8.94 -5.25 2.14
CA ARG A 191 -7.67 -5.03 2.84
C ARG A 191 -7.06 -3.68 2.48
N MET A 192 -7.30 -3.18 1.26
CA MET A 192 -6.75 -1.92 0.76
C MET A 192 -7.72 -0.74 0.87
N SER A 193 -8.89 -0.93 1.49
CA SER A 193 -9.96 0.07 1.58
C SER A 193 -9.54 1.41 2.20
N LEU A 194 -8.61 1.39 3.14
CA LEU A 194 -8.14 2.59 3.85
C LEU A 194 -7.08 3.37 3.05
N ARG A 195 -6.74 2.94 1.84
CA ARG A 195 -5.70 3.61 1.04
C ARG A 195 -6.25 4.80 0.26
N GLU A 196 -5.37 5.79 0.14
CA GLU A 196 -5.61 7.01 -0.61
C GLU A 196 -5.41 6.78 -2.11
N ALA A 197 -6.32 7.35 -2.88
CA ALA A 197 -6.31 7.31 -4.33
C ALA A 197 -6.79 8.67 -4.84
N THR A 198 -6.01 9.28 -5.75
CA THR A 198 -6.39 10.56 -6.37
C THR A 198 -7.61 10.38 -7.28
N LEU A 199 -7.64 9.29 -8.05
CA LEU A 199 -8.81 8.88 -8.81
C LEU A 199 -9.56 7.78 -8.06
N PRO A 200 -10.87 7.90 -7.83
CA PRO A 200 -11.65 6.86 -7.16
C PRO A 200 -11.49 5.46 -7.77
N GLN A 201 -11.38 5.38 -9.10
CA GLN A 201 -11.22 4.13 -9.84
C GLN A 201 -9.95 3.36 -9.46
N ASP A 202 -8.88 4.05 -9.04
CA ASP A 202 -7.59 3.43 -8.69
C ASP A 202 -7.71 2.49 -7.49
N ARG A 203 -8.75 2.62 -6.65
CA ARG A 203 -9.04 1.66 -5.57
C ARG A 203 -9.29 0.24 -6.07
N VAL A 204 -9.69 0.10 -7.34
CA VAL A 204 -9.85 -1.19 -8.01
C VAL A 204 -8.67 -1.44 -8.96
N PHE A 205 -8.33 -0.45 -9.80
CA PHE A 205 -7.32 -0.63 -10.85
C PHE A 205 -5.92 -0.90 -10.30
N ALA A 206 -5.56 -0.32 -9.15
CA ALA A 206 -4.29 -0.60 -8.50
C ALA A 206 -4.17 -2.09 -8.06
N MET A 207 -5.28 -2.80 -7.89
CA MET A 207 -5.28 -4.22 -7.50
C MET A 207 -5.44 -5.16 -8.70
N PHE A 208 -5.83 -4.63 -9.87
CA PHE A 208 -6.16 -5.41 -11.05
C PHE A 208 -5.06 -6.40 -11.43
N GLY A 209 -3.83 -5.91 -11.59
CA GLY A 209 -2.74 -6.74 -12.07
C GLY A 209 -2.34 -7.86 -11.11
N LEU A 210 -2.49 -7.66 -9.79
CA LEU A 210 -2.24 -8.70 -8.79
C LEU A 210 -3.24 -9.83 -8.94
N ALA A 211 -4.51 -9.47 -9.10
CA ALA A 211 -5.59 -10.43 -9.23
C ALA A 211 -5.51 -11.18 -10.57
N GLU A 212 -5.06 -10.50 -11.63
CA GLU A 212 -4.80 -11.14 -12.93
C GLU A 212 -3.65 -12.17 -12.85
N LYS A 213 -2.57 -11.84 -12.14
CA LYS A 213 -1.44 -12.77 -11.93
C LYS A 213 -1.87 -14.04 -11.17
N SER A 214 -2.84 -13.93 -10.26
CA SER A 214 -3.44 -15.10 -9.58
C SER A 214 -4.42 -15.93 -10.44
N GLY A 215 -4.60 -15.57 -11.71
CA GLY A 215 -5.45 -16.30 -12.65
C GLY A 215 -6.91 -15.84 -12.70
N SER A 216 -7.31 -14.88 -11.85
CA SER A 216 -8.66 -14.29 -11.92
C SER A 216 -8.77 -13.34 -13.10
N ARG A 217 -9.87 -13.45 -13.86
CA ARG A 217 -10.15 -12.59 -15.02
C ARG A 217 -11.24 -11.59 -14.68
N TYR A 218 -10.87 -10.32 -14.65
CA TYR A 218 -11.77 -9.19 -14.50
C TYR A 218 -11.72 -8.31 -15.76
N PRO A 219 -12.70 -7.43 -15.97
CA PRO A 219 -12.60 -6.39 -16.99
C PRO A 219 -11.29 -5.61 -16.86
N ALA A 220 -10.66 -5.27 -17.98
CA ALA A 220 -9.46 -4.46 -17.99
C ALA A 220 -9.76 -3.04 -17.44
N PRO A 221 -8.78 -2.38 -16.79
CA PRO A 221 -8.92 -0.99 -16.38
C PRO A 221 -9.33 -0.11 -17.56
N ASP A 222 -10.29 0.79 -17.35
CA ASP A 222 -10.75 1.75 -18.35
C ASP A 222 -11.06 3.08 -17.66
N TYR A 223 -10.20 4.06 -17.90
CA TYR A 223 -10.32 5.40 -17.32
C TYR A 223 -11.38 6.27 -18.01
N GLY A 224 -11.88 5.85 -19.18
CA GLY A 224 -13.00 6.52 -19.85
C GLY A 224 -14.36 6.22 -19.20
N LEU A 225 -14.41 5.27 -18.26
CA LEU A 225 -15.61 4.94 -17.50
C LEU A 225 -15.80 5.88 -16.31
N SER A 226 -17.07 6.24 -16.06
CA SER A 226 -17.43 6.96 -14.86
C SER A 226 -17.17 6.11 -13.61
N VAL A 227 -16.96 6.74 -12.45
CA VAL A 227 -16.79 6.04 -11.16
C VAL A 227 -17.98 5.12 -10.87
N ARG A 228 -19.19 5.55 -11.26
CA ARG A 228 -20.42 4.77 -11.16
C ARG A 228 -20.36 3.49 -12.00
N ASP A 229 -19.92 3.59 -13.24
CA ASP A 229 -19.85 2.44 -14.14
C ASP A 229 -18.77 1.45 -13.69
N VAL A 230 -17.60 1.94 -13.27
CA VAL A 230 -16.54 1.08 -12.69
C VAL A 230 -17.07 0.35 -11.46
N SER A 231 -17.75 1.05 -10.56
CA SER A 231 -18.34 0.46 -9.35
C SER A 231 -19.32 -0.68 -9.67
N LEU A 232 -20.22 -0.46 -10.64
CA LEU A 232 -21.20 -1.45 -11.08
C LEU A 232 -20.53 -2.65 -11.76
N ILE A 233 -19.68 -2.38 -12.75
CA ILE A 233 -19.04 -3.39 -13.60
C ILE A 233 -18.16 -4.29 -12.75
N TYR A 234 -17.29 -3.72 -11.91
CA TYR A 234 -16.38 -4.52 -11.09
C TYR A 234 -17.09 -5.25 -9.97
N THR A 235 -18.09 -4.66 -9.30
CA THR A 235 -18.83 -5.41 -8.28
C THR A 235 -19.50 -6.64 -8.88
N ARG A 236 -20.13 -6.49 -10.05
CA ARG A 236 -20.74 -7.62 -10.77
C ARG A 236 -19.68 -8.64 -11.21
N ALA A 237 -18.57 -8.18 -11.79
CA ALA A 237 -17.50 -9.06 -12.24
C ALA A 237 -16.90 -9.85 -11.08
N ILE A 238 -16.69 -9.23 -9.93
CA ILE A 238 -16.19 -9.88 -8.72
C ILE A 238 -17.14 -11.01 -8.28
N ILE A 239 -18.45 -10.75 -8.21
CA ILE A 239 -19.44 -11.76 -7.81
C ILE A 239 -19.45 -12.95 -8.79
N VAL A 240 -19.40 -12.67 -10.09
CA VAL A 240 -19.48 -13.69 -11.14
C VAL A 240 -18.18 -14.50 -11.24
N THR A 241 -17.03 -13.84 -11.23
CA THR A 241 -15.71 -14.47 -11.37
C THR A 241 -15.34 -15.26 -10.10
N ASP A 242 -15.50 -14.67 -8.92
CA ASP A 242 -15.04 -15.28 -7.67
C ASP A 242 -16.07 -16.28 -7.10
N LYS A 243 -17.30 -16.29 -7.65
CA LYS A 243 -18.45 -17.10 -7.18
C LYS A 243 -18.67 -16.97 -5.67
N ARG A 244 -18.43 -15.77 -5.15
CA ARG A 244 -18.52 -15.42 -3.72
C ARG A 244 -19.26 -14.10 -3.57
N LEU A 245 -20.00 -13.99 -2.47
CA LEU A 245 -20.70 -12.76 -2.09
C LEU A 245 -19.97 -11.96 -1.02
N ALA A 246 -18.76 -12.38 -0.62
CA ALA A 246 -18.01 -11.70 0.44
C ALA A 246 -17.73 -10.22 0.12
N ILE A 247 -17.68 -9.84 -1.15
CA ILE A 247 -17.56 -8.43 -1.56
C ILE A 247 -18.74 -7.57 -1.05
N LEU A 248 -19.94 -8.15 -0.90
CA LEU A 248 -21.12 -7.47 -0.36
C LEU A 248 -21.02 -7.19 1.14
N SER A 249 -20.07 -7.78 1.86
CA SER A 249 -19.79 -7.38 3.25
C SER A 249 -19.06 -6.02 3.33
N TYR A 250 -18.55 -5.53 2.19
CA TYR A 250 -17.76 -4.30 2.10
C TYR A 250 -18.45 -3.22 1.28
N VAL A 251 -19.70 -3.45 0.89
CA VAL A 251 -20.55 -2.41 0.28
C VAL A 251 -21.37 -1.76 1.38
N ASN A 252 -21.63 -0.46 1.23
CA ASN A 252 -22.42 0.27 2.20
C ASN A 252 -23.89 0.32 1.74
N PRO A 253 -24.81 -0.34 2.47
CA PRO A 253 -26.19 -0.54 2.03
C PRO A 253 -27.03 0.75 2.03
N THR A 254 -26.60 1.82 2.71
CA THR A 254 -27.32 3.09 2.65
C THR A 254 -27.19 3.71 1.25
N PRO A 255 -28.29 4.15 0.63
CA PRO A 255 -28.21 4.92 -0.62
C PRO A 255 -27.32 6.15 -0.40
N GLY A 256 -26.23 6.26 -1.18
CA GLY A 256 -25.46 7.50 -1.24
C GLY A 256 -26.15 8.54 -2.12
N PRO A 257 -25.71 9.81 -2.10
CA PRO A 257 -26.22 10.84 -3.02
C PRO A 257 -26.08 10.45 -4.50
N ASP A 258 -25.20 9.50 -4.80
CA ASP A 258 -24.76 9.09 -6.13
C ASP A 258 -25.74 8.15 -6.87
N ARG A 259 -26.91 7.84 -6.26
CA ARG A 259 -27.93 6.91 -6.80
C ARG A 259 -27.38 5.54 -7.24
N LEU A 260 -26.27 5.12 -6.64
CA LEU A 260 -25.69 3.80 -6.84
C LEU A 260 -26.58 2.74 -6.17
N PRO A 261 -26.74 1.54 -6.77
CA PRO A 261 -27.39 0.45 -6.08
C PRO A 261 -26.67 0.11 -4.77
N SER A 262 -27.42 -0.21 -3.72
CA SER A 262 -26.88 -0.49 -2.37
C SER A 262 -25.87 -1.65 -2.33
N TRP A 263 -25.87 -2.50 -3.36
CA TRP A 263 -24.99 -3.65 -3.47
C TRP A 263 -23.66 -3.36 -4.17
N THR A 264 -23.40 -2.13 -4.65
CA THR A 264 -22.15 -1.81 -5.36
C THR A 264 -21.07 -1.23 -4.44
N LEU A 265 -19.81 -1.50 -4.78
CA LEU A 265 -18.67 -0.82 -4.17
C LEU A 265 -18.82 0.71 -4.28
N LYS A 266 -18.47 1.43 -3.21
CA LYS A 266 -18.48 2.89 -3.20
C LYS A 266 -17.05 3.41 -3.30
N LEU A 267 -16.62 3.68 -4.52
CA LEU A 267 -15.22 4.06 -4.77
C LEU A 267 -14.90 5.50 -4.37
N GLU A 268 -15.89 6.38 -4.18
CA GLU A 268 -15.67 7.80 -3.86
C GLU A 268 -15.38 8.07 -2.37
N ARG A 269 -15.79 7.17 -1.46
CA ARG A 269 -15.59 7.35 -0.03
C ARG A 269 -14.25 6.77 0.42
N THR A 270 -13.45 7.56 1.14
CA THR A 270 -12.21 7.15 1.81
C THR A 270 -12.42 6.20 3.00
N GLN A 271 -13.66 5.81 3.29
CA GLN A 271 -14.00 4.91 4.40
C GLN A 271 -14.97 3.83 3.91
N LEU A 272 -14.45 2.71 3.41
CA LEU A 272 -15.26 1.49 3.20
C LEU A 272 -15.45 0.69 4.50
N ILE A 273 -15.04 1.21 5.66
CA ILE A 273 -15.24 0.57 6.96
C ILE A 273 -15.86 1.57 7.93
N ARG A 274 -17.14 1.31 8.25
CA ARG A 274 -17.97 1.84 9.35
C ARG A 274 -17.66 3.26 9.82
N GLU A 275 -18.47 4.21 9.38
CA GLU A 275 -18.86 5.29 10.29
C GLU A 275 -19.52 4.64 11.52
N SER A 276 -18.93 4.86 12.70
CA SER A 276 -19.64 4.61 13.96
C SER A 276 -20.94 5.42 13.95
N PRO A 277 -22.07 4.88 14.47
CA PRO A 277 -23.36 5.58 14.47
C PRO A 277 -23.34 6.97 15.13
N ASP A 278 -22.28 7.33 15.85
CA ASP A 278 -22.13 8.63 16.52
C ASP A 278 -21.83 9.81 15.58
N THR A 279 -21.44 9.55 14.32
CA THR A 279 -21.04 10.64 13.40
C THR A 279 -22.21 11.26 12.64
N VAL A 280 -23.34 10.56 12.53
CA VAL A 280 -24.54 11.05 11.81
C VAL A 280 -25.41 11.98 12.68
N ALA A 281 -25.19 12.00 14.00
CA ALA A 281 -26.02 12.78 14.92
C ALA A 281 -25.61 14.27 15.04
N ARG A 282 -24.65 14.78 14.25
CA ARG A 282 -24.14 16.15 14.39
C ARG A 282 -24.31 17.06 13.17
N GLU A 283 -24.90 16.59 12.08
CA GLU A 283 -25.16 17.44 10.90
C GLU A 283 -26.63 17.84 10.70
N ASP A 284 -27.55 17.41 11.58
CA ASP A 284 -28.97 17.80 11.53
C ASP A 284 -29.45 18.50 12.83
N LEU A 285 -28.71 19.53 13.28
CA LEU A 285 -29.21 20.56 14.22
C LEU A 285 -28.69 21.95 13.85
#